data_AF-A0A497ANB0-F1
#
_entry.id   AF-A0A497ANB0-F1
#
_cell.length_a   1.000
_cell.length_b   1.000
_cell.length_c   1.000
_cell.angle_alpha   90.00
_cell.angle_beta   90.00
_cell.angle_gamma   90.00
#
_symmetry.space_group_name_H-M   'P 1'
#
loop_
_entity.id
_entity.type
_entity.pdbx_description
1 polymer ?
#
loop_
_entity_poly.entity_id
_entity_poly.type
_entity_poly.pdbx_seq_one_letter_code
_entity_poly.pdbx_strand_id
1 'polypeptide(L)'
;KKVFEWLVGTPVSRSLRRMASVPPVPEGLRYFKELASKGYRMVVMSYSPAIFVEAWLQAHGLSADVICPDFIVSRGKIEAVSDDEVTRIYLDEPKDAKRKVAEILNLRPEISVGDSRSRDYVGGKYRDIKELQSKYKGKAAQIVGNLHKVF
;
A
#
# COMPACT_ATOMS: atom_id res chain seq x y z
N LYS A 1 5.21 -15.53 8.87
CA LYS A 1 4.71 -15.36 10.27
C LYS A 1 5.47 -14.34 11.13
N LYS A 2 6.80 -14.45 11.40
CA LYS A 2 7.52 -13.58 12.35
C LYS A 2 7.67 -12.07 12.03
N VAL A 3 7.20 -11.57 10.88
CA VAL A 3 7.57 -10.22 10.38
C VAL A 3 6.90 -9.08 11.15
N PHE A 4 5.72 -9.30 11.74
CA PHE A 4 4.99 -8.27 12.50
C PHE A 4 4.71 -8.61 13.96
N GLU A 5 5.00 -9.84 14.41
CA GLU A 5 4.76 -10.25 15.80
C GLU A 5 5.52 -9.37 16.81
N TRP A 6 6.67 -8.81 16.42
CA TRP A 6 7.43 -7.87 17.26
C TRP A 6 6.72 -6.54 17.51
N LEU A 7 5.68 -6.19 16.75
CA LEU A 7 4.86 -4.99 16.96
C LEU A 7 3.74 -5.20 17.99
N VAL A 8 3.42 -6.44 18.36
CA VAL A 8 2.39 -6.74 19.36
C VAL A 8 2.74 -6.09 20.70
N GLY A 9 1.74 -5.46 21.33
CA GLY A 9 1.86 -4.66 22.54
C GLY A 9 2.26 -3.19 22.30
N THR A 10 2.64 -2.82 21.08
CA THR A 10 3.07 -1.45 20.76
C THR A 10 1.87 -0.49 20.71
N PRO A 11 1.96 0.70 21.35
CA PRO A 11 0.99 1.76 21.15
C PRO A 11 0.95 2.24 19.69
N VAL A 12 -0.24 2.23 19.10
CA VAL A 12 -0.44 2.57 17.69
C VAL A 12 -0.13 4.04 17.42
N SER A 13 -0.47 4.94 18.35
CA SER A 13 -0.36 6.40 18.18
C SER A 13 1.05 6.90 17.81
N ARG A 14 2.11 6.30 18.38
CA ARG A 14 3.49 6.69 18.06
C ARG A 14 3.86 6.28 16.64
N SER A 15 3.47 5.08 16.23
CA SER A 15 3.71 4.57 14.88
C SER A 15 2.93 5.37 13.84
N LEU A 16 1.66 5.70 14.11
CA LEU A 16 0.85 6.53 13.20
C LEU A 16 1.45 7.92 12.98
N ARG A 17 1.89 8.61 14.04
CA ARG A 17 2.55 9.92 13.89
C ARG A 17 3.80 9.85 13.02
N ARG A 18 4.63 8.81 13.24
CA ARG A 18 5.82 8.59 12.42
C ARG A 18 5.44 8.33 10.96
N MET A 19 4.45 7.50 10.70
CA MET A 19 4.00 7.18 9.35
C MET A 19 3.41 8.40 8.64
N ALA A 20 2.54 9.16 9.30
CA ALA A 20 1.99 10.42 8.77
C ALA A 20 3.06 11.44 8.40
N SER A 21 4.21 11.44 9.10
CA SER A 21 5.33 12.34 8.82
C SER A 21 6.26 11.89 7.69
N VAL A 22 6.07 10.69 7.13
CA VAL A 22 6.97 10.21 6.07
C VAL A 22 6.72 11.03 4.80
N PRO A 23 7.74 11.74 4.28
CA PRO A 23 7.54 12.59 3.11
C PRO A 23 7.18 11.75 1.89
N PRO A 24 6.26 12.23 1.05
CA PRO A 24 5.90 11.54 -0.16
C PRO A 24 6.97 11.73 -1.21
N VAL A 25 7.00 10.82 -2.17
CA VAL A 25 7.67 11.09 -3.44
C VAL A 25 6.85 12.16 -4.19
N PRO A 26 7.41 13.35 -4.49
CA PRO A 26 6.65 14.42 -5.14
C PRO A 26 6.04 14.03 -6.48
N GLU A 27 6.80 13.37 -7.35
CA GLU A 27 6.35 12.98 -8.69
C GLU A 27 5.31 11.86 -8.65
N GLY A 28 5.49 10.90 -7.73
CA GLY A 28 4.53 9.84 -7.46
C GLY A 28 3.21 10.39 -6.92
N LEU A 29 3.28 11.32 -5.97
CA LEU A 29 2.12 12.01 -5.43
C LEU A 29 1.38 12.81 -6.50
N ARG A 30 2.12 13.56 -7.33
CA ARG A 30 1.54 14.29 -8.46
C ARG A 30 0.83 13.36 -9.43
N TYR A 31 1.47 12.24 -9.79
CA TYR A 31 0.88 11.26 -10.69
C TYR A 31 -0.37 10.60 -10.11
N PHE A 32 -0.33 10.24 -8.82
CA PHE A 32 -1.50 9.74 -8.09
C PHE A 32 -2.68 10.73 -8.18
N LYS A 33 -2.44 12.01 -7.88
CA LYS A 33 -3.48 13.06 -7.93
C LYS A 33 -4.00 13.29 -9.36
N GLU A 34 -3.11 13.25 -10.35
CA GLU A 34 -3.49 13.36 -11.76
C GLU A 34 -4.46 12.24 -12.16
N LEU A 35 -4.16 11.00 -11.80
CA LEU A 35 -5.02 9.85 -12.08
C LEU A 35 -6.36 9.95 -11.35
N ALA A 36 -6.34 10.30 -10.06
CA ALA A 36 -7.57 10.52 -9.31
C ALA A 36 -8.44 11.61 -9.98
N SER A 37 -7.85 12.72 -10.43
CA SER A 37 -8.58 13.79 -11.14
C SER A 37 -9.18 13.37 -12.48
N LYS A 38 -8.65 12.30 -13.09
CA LYS A 38 -9.16 11.69 -14.33
C LYS A 38 -10.27 10.67 -14.08
N GLY A 39 -10.74 10.52 -12.83
CA GLY A 39 -11.80 9.58 -12.46
C GLY A 39 -11.31 8.16 -12.19
N TYR A 40 -10.01 7.95 -12.00
CA TYR A 40 -9.52 6.65 -11.54
C TYR A 40 -9.85 6.45 -10.05
N ARG A 41 -10.44 5.30 -9.73
CA ARG A 41 -10.47 4.71 -8.40
C ARG A 41 -9.08 4.21 -8.02
N MET A 42 -8.57 4.74 -6.93
CA MET A 42 -7.23 4.42 -6.45
C MET A 42 -7.31 3.24 -5.49
N VAL A 43 -6.47 2.23 -5.68
CA VAL A 43 -6.30 1.10 -4.76
C VAL A 43 -4.83 1.06 -4.35
N VAL A 44 -4.52 0.83 -3.09
CA VAL A 44 -3.15 0.75 -2.58
C VAL A 44 -2.88 -0.65 -2.07
N MET A 45 -1.92 -1.32 -2.72
CA MET A 45 -1.48 -2.66 -2.33
C MET A 45 -0.07 -2.58 -1.77
N SER A 46 0.09 -2.82 -0.47
CA SER A 46 1.37 -2.71 0.23
C SER A 46 1.61 -3.88 1.17
N TYR A 47 2.89 -4.21 1.36
CA TYR A 47 3.32 -5.11 2.44
C TYR A 47 3.35 -4.39 3.80
N SER A 48 3.21 -3.07 3.82
CA SER A 48 3.08 -2.31 5.06
C SER A 48 1.66 -2.49 5.63
N PRO A 49 1.49 -2.51 6.96
CA PRO A 49 0.18 -2.65 7.59
C PRO A 49 -0.83 -1.58 7.15
N ALA A 50 -2.10 -1.97 6.98
CA ALA A 50 -3.19 -1.12 6.47
C ALA A 50 -3.30 0.20 7.25
N ILE A 51 -3.40 0.12 8.59
CA ILE A 51 -3.52 1.29 9.46
C ILE A 51 -2.38 2.33 9.29
N PHE A 52 -1.18 1.89 8.90
CA PHE A 52 -0.04 2.78 8.66
C PHE A 52 -0.11 3.44 7.28
N VAL A 53 -0.56 2.70 6.27
CA VAL A 53 -0.78 3.20 4.91
C VAL A 53 -1.93 4.22 4.91
N GLU A 54 -3.02 3.92 5.60
CA GLU A 54 -4.17 4.82 5.76
C GLU A 54 -3.79 6.13 6.44
N ALA A 55 -3.03 6.07 7.53
CA ALA A 55 -2.55 7.28 8.21
C ALA A 55 -1.68 8.15 7.28
N TRP A 56 -0.85 7.53 6.44
CA TRP A 56 -0.05 8.26 5.46
C TRP A 56 -0.94 8.89 4.36
N LEU A 57 -1.92 8.16 3.82
CA LEU A 57 -2.85 8.69 2.82
C LEU A 57 -3.63 9.88 3.36
N GLN A 58 -4.16 9.75 4.58
CA GLN A 58 -4.90 10.82 5.26
C GLN A 58 -4.04 12.07 5.46
N ALA A 59 -2.79 11.90 5.92
CA ALA A 59 -1.87 13.03 6.13
C ALA A 59 -1.55 13.81 4.84
N HIS A 60 -1.71 13.18 3.67
CA HIS A 60 -1.45 13.78 2.37
C HIS A 60 -2.73 14.15 1.59
N GLY A 61 -3.90 14.04 2.22
CA GLY A 61 -5.19 14.35 1.61
C GLY A 61 -5.51 13.45 0.41
N LEU A 62 -5.16 12.17 0.50
CA LEU A 62 -5.38 11.18 -0.56
C LEU A 62 -6.48 10.20 -0.14
N SER A 63 -7.24 9.74 -1.13
CA SER A 63 -8.24 8.69 -0.96
C SER A 63 -7.88 7.50 -1.86
N ALA A 64 -7.82 6.30 -1.27
CA ALA A 64 -7.66 5.04 -1.96
C ALA A 64 -8.23 3.90 -1.11
N ASP A 65 -8.67 2.83 -1.75
CA ASP A 65 -8.92 1.57 -1.04
C ASP A 65 -7.59 0.93 -0.64
N VAL A 66 -7.43 0.51 0.60
CA VAL A 66 -6.17 -0.05 1.10
C VAL A 66 -6.29 -1.56 1.23
N ILE A 67 -5.40 -2.29 0.56
CA ILE A 67 -5.35 -3.76 0.55
C ILE A 67 -3.95 -4.20 0.99
N CYS A 68 -3.82 -4.40 2.29
CA CYS A 68 -2.56 -4.60 2.99
C CYS A 68 -2.74 -5.65 4.10
N PRO A 69 -1.66 -6.20 4.67
CA PRO A 69 -1.72 -6.88 5.96
C PRO A 69 -2.38 -5.99 7.01
N ASP A 70 -3.12 -6.57 7.95
CA ASP A 70 -3.79 -5.80 8.98
C ASP A 70 -3.46 -6.29 10.40
N PHE A 71 -3.79 -5.44 11.37
CA PHE A 71 -3.61 -5.68 12.79
C PHE A 71 -4.95 -5.62 13.53
N ILE A 72 -5.09 -6.49 14.53
CA ILE A 72 -6.15 -6.36 15.52
C ILE A 72 -5.67 -5.33 16.54
N VAL A 73 -6.35 -4.17 16.58
CA VAL A 73 -6.05 -3.08 17.51
C VAL A 73 -7.11 -3.01 18.60
N SER A 74 -6.69 -3.04 19.86
CA SER A 74 -7.56 -2.84 21.02
C SER A 74 -6.93 -1.86 21.99
N ARG A 75 -7.74 -0.98 22.58
CA ARG A 75 -7.30 0.01 23.59
C ARG A 75 -6.06 0.81 23.14
N GLY A 76 -5.97 1.13 21.85
CA GLY A 76 -4.87 1.90 21.25
C GLY A 76 -3.55 1.14 21.08
N LYS A 77 -3.54 -0.18 21.23
CA LYS A 77 -2.37 -1.06 21.06
C LYS A 77 -2.63 -2.13 20.01
N ILE A 78 -1.56 -2.58 19.36
CA ILE A 78 -1.57 -3.73 18.47
C ILE A 78 -1.65 -4.98 19.35
N GLU A 79 -2.74 -5.72 19.30
CA GLU A 79 -2.93 -6.95 20.08
C GLU A 79 -2.46 -8.18 19.30
N ALA A 80 -2.71 -8.20 17.99
CA ALA A 80 -2.33 -9.31 17.14
C ALA A 80 -2.20 -8.87 15.68
N VAL A 81 -1.58 -9.75 14.88
CA VAL A 81 -1.66 -9.70 13.42
C VAL A 81 -2.98 -10.34 13.00
N SER A 82 -3.71 -9.70 12.09
CA SER A 82 -4.97 -10.24 11.56
C SER A 82 -4.72 -11.61 10.90
N ASP A 83 -5.69 -12.51 11.00
CA ASP A 83 -5.65 -13.85 10.39
C ASP A 83 -6.50 -13.95 9.11
N ASP A 84 -7.00 -12.81 8.60
CA ASP A 84 -7.75 -12.72 7.37
C ASP A 84 -6.94 -13.22 6.16
N GLU A 85 -7.67 -13.59 5.10
CA GLU A 85 -7.08 -14.18 3.91
C GLU A 85 -6.02 -13.29 3.23
N VAL A 86 -6.27 -11.98 3.13
CA VAL A 86 -5.33 -11.03 2.53
C VAL A 86 -4.04 -10.99 3.35
N THR A 87 -4.16 -10.84 4.67
CA THR A 87 -3.01 -10.82 5.57
C THR A 87 -2.20 -12.11 5.48
N ARG A 88 -2.86 -13.29 5.46
CA ARG A 88 -2.18 -14.58 5.30
C ARG A 88 -1.40 -14.67 3.99
N ILE A 89 -2.01 -14.27 2.87
CA ILE A 89 -1.34 -14.31 1.55
C ILE A 89 -0.09 -13.43 1.55
N TYR A 90 -0.18 -12.21 2.08
CA TYR A 90 0.98 -11.32 2.17
C TYR A 90 2.11 -11.88 3.05
N LEU A 91 1.78 -12.62 4.12
CA LEU A 91 2.75 -13.14 5.08
C LEU A 91 3.37 -14.47 4.67
N ASP A 92 2.60 -15.34 4.01
CA ASP A 92 3.01 -16.70 3.67
C ASP A 92 3.53 -16.79 2.22
N GLU A 93 3.06 -15.92 1.32
CA GLU A 93 3.41 -15.92 -0.10
C GLU A 93 3.94 -14.56 -0.60
N PRO A 94 4.96 -13.98 0.05
CA PRO A 94 5.32 -12.58 -0.15
C PRO A 94 5.79 -12.25 -1.57
N LYS A 95 6.23 -13.22 -2.38
CA LYS A 95 6.70 -12.95 -3.76
C LYS A 95 5.56 -12.63 -4.73
N ASP A 96 4.41 -13.30 -4.58
CA ASP A 96 3.28 -13.21 -5.50
C ASP A 96 1.99 -12.66 -4.84
N ALA A 97 2.09 -12.25 -3.57
CA ALA A 97 0.95 -11.83 -2.75
C ALA A 97 0.01 -10.85 -3.45
N LYS A 98 0.54 -9.78 -4.05
CA LYS A 98 -0.27 -8.77 -4.73
C LYS A 98 -1.08 -9.34 -5.89
N ARG A 99 -0.49 -10.24 -6.69
CA ARG A 99 -1.17 -10.87 -7.82
C ARG A 99 -2.30 -11.79 -7.34
N LYS A 100 -2.01 -12.61 -6.33
CA LYS A 100 -3.00 -13.53 -5.73
C LYS A 100 -4.17 -12.78 -5.10
N VAL A 101 -3.88 -11.74 -4.32
CA VAL A 101 -4.92 -10.92 -3.71
C VAL A 101 -5.76 -10.20 -4.77
N ALA A 102 -5.12 -9.67 -5.84
CA ALA A 102 -5.86 -9.08 -6.94
C ALA A 102 -6.78 -10.09 -7.65
N GLU A 103 -6.34 -11.33 -7.83
CA GLU A 103 -7.13 -12.41 -8.43
C GLU A 103 -8.36 -12.76 -7.57
N ILE A 104 -8.17 -13.00 -6.27
CA ILE A 104 -9.25 -13.34 -5.33
C ILE A 104 -10.29 -12.22 -5.23
N LEU A 105 -9.83 -10.97 -5.24
CA LEU A 105 -10.69 -9.79 -5.18
C LEU A 105 -11.24 -9.38 -6.57
N ASN A 106 -10.95 -10.17 -7.62
CA ASN A 106 -11.32 -9.92 -9.02
C ASN A 106 -10.98 -8.48 -9.48
N LEU A 107 -9.83 -7.99 -9.04
CA LEU A 107 -9.29 -6.70 -9.43
C LEU A 107 -8.73 -6.76 -10.85
N ARG A 108 -9.26 -5.92 -11.74
CA ARG A 108 -8.75 -5.71 -13.10
C ARG A 108 -8.24 -4.26 -13.26
N PRO A 109 -7.02 -3.94 -12.81
CA PRO A 109 -6.52 -2.57 -12.92
C PRO A 109 -6.15 -2.24 -14.37
N GLU A 110 -6.46 -1.02 -14.79
CA GLU A 110 -5.99 -0.50 -16.08
C GLU A 110 -4.51 -0.13 -16.04
N ILE A 111 -4.04 0.28 -14.86
CA ILE A 111 -2.67 0.72 -14.62
C ILE A 111 -2.19 0.16 -13.28
N SER A 112 -1.12 -0.62 -13.32
CA SER A 112 -0.31 -0.95 -12.15
C SER A 112 0.85 0.04 -12.07
N VAL A 113 1.06 0.67 -10.93
CA VAL A 113 2.26 1.48 -10.65
C VAL A 113 3.13 0.68 -9.69
N GLY A 114 4.46 0.83 -9.73
CA GLY A 114 5.34 0.23 -8.74
C GLY A 114 6.80 0.41 -9.02
N ASP A 115 7.67 -0.13 -8.17
CA ASP A 115 9.13 -0.03 -8.33
C ASP A 115 9.77 -1.37 -8.71
N SER A 116 8.98 -2.45 -8.69
CA SER A 116 9.38 -3.78 -9.09
C SER A 116 8.29 -4.40 -9.95
N ARG A 117 8.55 -4.51 -11.26
CA ARG A 117 7.57 -5.07 -12.20
C ARG A 117 7.14 -6.49 -11.82
N SER A 118 8.07 -7.34 -11.39
CA SER A 118 7.74 -8.72 -11.04
C SER A 118 6.79 -8.84 -9.84
N ARG A 119 6.88 -7.90 -8.90
CA ARG A 119 6.11 -7.90 -7.65
C ARG A 119 4.83 -7.06 -7.72
N ASP A 120 4.90 -5.91 -8.38
CA ASP A 120 3.85 -4.89 -8.34
C ASP A 120 2.92 -4.94 -9.57
N TYR A 121 3.32 -5.63 -10.64
CA TYR A 121 2.45 -5.82 -11.80
C TYR A 121 1.35 -6.86 -11.52
N VAL A 122 0.11 -6.39 -11.46
CA VAL A 122 -1.08 -7.23 -11.27
C VAL A 122 -2.07 -7.13 -12.45
N GLY A 123 -1.86 -6.19 -13.38
CA GLY A 123 -2.68 -6.07 -14.60
C GLY A 123 -2.49 -4.75 -15.36
N GLY A 124 -3.01 -4.70 -16.59
CA GLY A 124 -3.07 -3.49 -17.42
C GLY A 124 -1.72 -2.98 -17.90
N LYS A 125 -1.55 -1.65 -17.91
CA LYS A 125 -0.26 -1.00 -18.19
C LYS A 125 0.57 -0.96 -16.92
N TYR A 126 1.89 -1.15 -17.03
CA TYR A 126 2.79 -0.97 -15.89
C TYR A 126 3.53 0.37 -15.99
N ARG A 127 3.61 1.09 -14.87
CA ARG A 127 4.43 2.31 -14.74
C ARG A 127 5.44 2.15 -13.62
N ASP A 128 6.73 2.26 -13.95
CA ASP A 128 7.78 2.25 -12.96
C ASP A 128 7.84 3.62 -12.26
N ILE A 129 7.69 3.64 -10.94
CA ILE A 129 7.80 4.85 -10.13
C ILE A 129 9.20 5.46 -10.21
N LYS A 130 10.24 4.65 -10.47
CA LYS A 130 11.61 5.13 -10.66
C LYS A 130 11.77 5.90 -11.96
N GLU A 131 11.02 5.54 -13.02
CA GLU A 131 11.03 6.30 -14.28
C GLU A 131 10.34 7.67 -14.12
N LEU A 132 9.39 7.78 -13.18
CA LEU A 132 8.79 9.05 -12.80
C LEU A 132 9.77 9.96 -12.03
N GLN A 133 10.91 9.43 -11.60
CA GLN A 133 11.90 10.12 -10.76
C GLN A 133 13.26 10.20 -11.47
N SER A 134 13.69 11.39 -11.87
CA SER A 134 15.01 11.55 -12.52
C SER A 134 16.21 11.29 -11.59
N LYS A 135 16.03 11.29 -10.26
CA LYS A 135 17.09 11.08 -9.24
C LYS A 135 16.60 10.47 -7.92
N TYR A 136 16.06 9.26 -7.91
CA TYR A 136 15.67 8.62 -6.64
C TYR A 136 16.83 7.92 -5.92
N LYS A 137 17.05 8.27 -4.64
CA LYS A 137 18.04 7.63 -3.74
C LYS A 137 17.49 7.23 -2.35
N GLY A 138 16.17 7.24 -2.15
CA GLY A 138 15.55 7.04 -0.83
C GLY A 138 14.98 5.64 -0.58
N LYS A 139 15.08 5.12 0.65
CA LYS A 139 14.37 3.91 1.13
C LYS A 139 13.02 4.23 1.81
N ALA A 140 12.58 5.49 1.81
CA ALA A 140 11.42 5.93 2.57
C ALA A 140 10.11 5.70 1.79
N ALA A 141 9.24 4.84 2.35
CA ALA A 141 7.85 4.56 2.01
C ALA A 141 7.44 4.68 0.52
N GLN A 142 7.68 3.60 -0.22
CA GLN A 142 6.92 3.31 -1.43
C GLN A 142 5.51 2.89 -1.05
N ILE A 143 4.57 3.82 -1.01
CA ILE A 143 3.13 3.50 -1.05
C ILE A 143 2.74 3.50 -2.52
N VAL A 144 2.87 2.31 -3.11
CA VAL A 144 2.59 2.02 -4.50
C VAL A 144 1.16 1.52 -4.60
N GLY A 145 0.33 2.18 -5.40
CA GLY A 145 -1.05 1.81 -5.63
C GLY A 145 -1.34 1.22 -7.01
N ASN A 146 -2.28 0.28 -7.04
CA ASN A 146 -2.96 -0.23 -8.23
C ASN A 146 -4.18 0.65 -8.57
N LEU A 147 -4.40 0.94 -9.85
CA LEU A 147 -5.37 1.95 -10.27
C LEU A 147 -6.48 1.28 -11.09
N HIS A 148 -7.73 1.52 -10.67
CA HIS A 148 -8.94 1.08 -11.36
C HIS A 148 -9.67 2.30 -11.91
N LYS A 149 -10.39 2.16 -13.02
CA LYS A 149 -11.37 3.17 -13.46
C LYS A 149 -12.75 2.65 -13.09
N VAL A 150 -13.58 3.48 -12.48
CA VAL A 150 -15.01 3.15 -12.26
C VAL A 150 -15.76 3.83 -13.40
N PHE A 151 -16.48 3.02 -14.18
CA PHE A 151 -17.47 3.50 -15.14
C PHE A 151 -18.80 3.70 -14.44
#